data_AF-A0A1J1IDH5-F1
#
_entry.id   AF-A0A1J1IDH5-F1
#
_cell.length_a   1.000
_cell.length_b   1.000
_cell.length_c   1.000
_cell.angle_alpha   90.00
_cell.angle_beta   90.00
_cell.angle_gamma   90.00
#
_symmetry.space_group_name_H-M   'P 1'
#
loop_
_entity.id
_entity.type
_entity.pdbx_description
1 polymer ?
#
loop_
_entity_poly.entity_id
_entity_poly.type
_entity_poly.pdbx_seq_one_letter_code
_entity_poly.pdbx_strand_id
1 'polypeptide(L)'
;MKFIHTFVAVTIILALDLVDCNEKVENKLKIGIKKRAEDCDQKSRKGDLLHINYTGTLLDGTVFDSSEGKKPLTFTLGAGQVIKGWDRGILGMCIGEVRKLQIPPELGYGSSAMGKIPKNSGYLPGYGPQGGQQVAPDVQNFFSQVDKDRSGKINAQELQAALVNGKGQNFSDQSCSLMISMFDTDRSGTIDIYEFGKLFEYVNQWLNCFKAYDRDQSGAIEEAELLQALSQMGFRFSQQFVHFLIQVHDPVKKSEISVDQFIVLCVKVQRFTDAFRQRDTQQQGVITIGFEDFLGIALNCTN
;
A
#
# COMPACT_ATOMS: atom_id res chain seq x y z
N MET A 1 8.30 -6.53 35.65
CA MET A 1 7.83 -6.52 34.24
C MET A 1 9.03 -6.51 33.30
N LYS A 2 9.55 -7.69 32.94
CA LYS A 2 10.74 -7.87 32.05
C LYS A 2 10.48 -8.82 30.87
N PHE A 3 9.24 -9.31 30.70
CA PHE A 3 8.94 -10.43 29.80
C PHE A 3 8.60 -10.04 28.34
N ILE A 4 8.35 -8.76 28.02
CA ILE A 4 7.96 -8.34 26.66
C ILE A 4 9.17 -8.01 25.77
N HIS A 5 10.30 -7.57 26.33
CA HIS A 5 11.52 -7.29 25.55
C HIS A 5 12.25 -8.56 25.09
N THR A 6 12.10 -9.70 25.78
CA THR A 6 12.88 -10.91 25.48
C THR A 6 12.24 -11.81 24.41
N PHE A 7 10.91 -11.75 24.21
CA PHE A 7 10.22 -12.63 23.25
C PHE A 7 10.32 -12.13 21.80
N VAL A 8 10.57 -10.84 21.57
CA VAL A 8 10.73 -10.26 20.22
C VAL A 8 12.16 -10.46 19.68
N ALA A 9 13.15 -10.61 20.56
CA ALA A 9 14.56 -10.70 20.14
C ALA A 9 15.03 -12.11 19.76
N VAL A 10 14.41 -13.19 20.26
CA VAL A 10 14.96 -14.56 20.13
C VAL A 10 14.43 -15.33 18.92
N THR A 11 13.26 -14.98 18.37
CA THR A 11 12.72 -15.62 17.15
C THR A 11 13.31 -15.08 15.84
N ILE A 12 14.11 -14.01 15.88
CA ILE A 12 14.72 -13.39 14.68
C ILE A 12 16.04 -14.06 14.26
N ILE A 13 16.57 -15.05 15.01
CA ILE A 13 17.90 -15.64 14.74
C ILE A 13 17.89 -16.83 13.75
N LEU A 14 16.75 -17.32 13.26
CA LEU A 14 16.73 -18.41 12.27
C LEU A 14 15.75 -18.15 11.11
N ALA A 15 16.06 -17.16 10.28
CA ALA A 15 15.73 -17.16 8.85
C ALA A 15 16.69 -16.18 8.15
N LEU A 16 17.93 -16.63 7.96
CA LEU A 16 18.82 -16.13 6.92
C LEU A 16 18.23 -16.58 5.59
N ASP A 17 17.19 -15.92 5.13
CA ASP A 17 16.79 -15.91 3.73
C ASP A 17 16.44 -14.47 3.38
N LEU A 18 17.11 -13.99 2.34
CA LEU A 18 17.12 -12.64 1.77
C LEU A 18 15.70 -12.04 1.71
N VAL A 19 15.37 -11.17 2.65
CA VAL A 19 14.23 -10.25 2.50
C VAL A 19 14.74 -9.09 1.65
N ASP A 20 14.38 -9.13 0.37
CA ASP A 20 14.65 -8.07 -0.59
C ASP A 20 13.74 -6.87 -0.27
N CYS A 21 14.32 -5.74 0.17
CA CYS A 21 13.60 -4.46 0.33
C CYS A 21 13.17 -3.85 -1.00
N ASN A 22 13.54 -4.49 -2.11
CA ASN A 22 13.04 -4.24 -3.45
C ASN A 22 12.02 -5.31 -3.86
N GLU A 23 10.97 -5.53 -3.07
CA GLU A 23 9.69 -5.69 -3.75
C GLU A 23 9.42 -4.31 -4.36
N LYS A 24 9.84 -4.11 -5.63
CA LYS A 24 9.07 -3.26 -6.53
C LYS A 24 7.62 -3.47 -6.11
N VAL A 25 6.85 -2.42 -5.86
CA VAL A 25 5.40 -2.59 -5.88
C VAL A 25 5.09 -3.02 -7.30
N GLU A 26 5.20 -4.32 -7.55
CA GLU A 26 4.81 -4.94 -8.77
C GLU A 26 3.32 -4.80 -8.68
N ASN A 27 2.81 -3.76 -9.35
CA ASN A 27 1.46 -3.69 -9.86
C ASN A 27 1.28 -4.83 -10.88
N LYS A 28 1.56 -6.05 -10.46
CA LYS A 28 1.30 -7.29 -11.16
C LYS A 28 0.03 -7.86 -10.55
N LEU A 29 -0.71 -8.54 -11.42
CA LEU A 29 -1.87 -9.30 -11.03
C LEU A 29 -1.52 -10.30 -9.92
N LYS A 30 -2.06 -10.12 -8.72
CA LYS A 30 -1.90 -11.11 -7.64
C LYS A 30 -3.03 -12.12 -7.72
N ILE A 31 -2.68 -13.41 -7.77
CA ILE A 31 -3.64 -14.51 -7.90
C ILE A 31 -3.56 -15.34 -6.62
N GLY A 32 -4.60 -15.28 -5.78
CA GLY A 32 -4.73 -16.12 -4.60
C GLY A 32 -5.77 -17.21 -4.82
N ILE A 33 -5.44 -18.47 -4.53
CA ILE A 33 -6.42 -19.56 -4.53
C ILE A 33 -7.12 -19.57 -3.17
N LYS A 34 -8.42 -19.32 -3.15
CA LYS A 34 -9.26 -19.35 -1.94
C LYS A 34 -9.81 -20.74 -1.65
N LYS A 35 -10.14 -21.49 -2.71
CA LYS A 35 -10.58 -22.88 -2.62
C LYS A 35 -9.97 -23.65 -3.78
N ARG A 36 -9.28 -24.75 -3.49
CA ARG A 36 -8.80 -25.69 -4.51
C ARG A 36 -9.96 -26.60 -4.94
N ALA A 37 -9.97 -27.01 -6.20
CA ALA A 37 -10.87 -28.07 -6.65
C ALA A 37 -10.43 -29.41 -6.02
N GLU A 38 -11.39 -30.27 -5.69
CA GLU A 38 -11.12 -31.62 -5.17
C GLU A 38 -10.47 -32.48 -6.25
N ASP A 39 -10.99 -32.42 -7.47
CA ASP A 39 -10.42 -33.04 -8.67
C ASP A 39 -10.12 -31.98 -9.74
N CYS A 40 -8.95 -32.07 -10.37
CA CYS A 40 -8.50 -31.10 -11.38
C CYS A 40 -7.99 -31.78 -12.64
N ASP A 41 -8.86 -32.56 -13.28
CA ASP A 41 -8.57 -33.23 -14.55
C ASP A 41 -8.54 -32.24 -15.72
N GLN A 42 -9.35 -31.19 -15.62
CA GLN A 42 -9.46 -30.15 -16.65
C GLN A 42 -9.17 -28.77 -16.07
N LYS A 43 -8.19 -28.10 -16.67
CA LYS A 43 -7.81 -26.72 -16.39
C LYS A 43 -8.22 -25.83 -17.55
N SER A 44 -8.64 -24.61 -17.24
CA SER A 44 -8.97 -23.59 -18.22
C SER A 44 -7.76 -23.22 -19.10
N ARG A 45 -8.01 -23.06 -20.40
CA ARG A 45 -7.04 -22.69 -21.43
C ARG A 45 -7.63 -21.59 -22.32
N LYS A 46 -6.75 -20.88 -23.02
CA LYS A 46 -7.17 -19.85 -23.98
C LYS A 46 -8.07 -20.49 -25.04
N GLY A 47 -9.22 -19.87 -25.30
CA GLY A 47 -10.25 -20.37 -26.21
C GLY A 47 -11.40 -21.14 -25.53
N ASP A 48 -11.26 -21.50 -24.25
CA ASP A 48 -12.35 -22.15 -23.51
C ASP A 48 -13.50 -21.18 -23.29
N LEU A 49 -14.73 -21.68 -23.43
CA LEU A 49 -15.94 -20.97 -23.03
C LEU A 49 -16.18 -21.18 -21.54
N LEU A 50 -16.06 -20.12 -20.74
CA LEU A 50 -16.17 -20.19 -19.28
C LEU A 50 -17.51 -19.65 -18.80
N HIS A 51 -18.02 -20.25 -17.73
CA HIS A 51 -19.16 -19.76 -16.95
C HIS A 51 -18.66 -19.46 -15.54
N ILE A 52 -18.63 -18.18 -15.15
CA ILE A 52 -17.99 -17.75 -13.90
C ILE A 52 -18.97 -16.95 -13.05
N ASN A 53 -19.04 -17.35 -11.78
CA ASN A 53 -19.63 -16.55 -10.74
C ASN A 53 -18.58 -15.62 -10.12
N TYR A 54 -18.92 -14.35 -9.94
CA TYR A 54 -18.00 -13.34 -9.43
C TYR A 54 -18.70 -12.25 -8.62
N THR A 55 -17.92 -11.57 -7.81
CA THR A 55 -18.30 -10.34 -7.13
C THR A 55 -17.10 -9.42 -7.14
N GLY A 56 -17.10 -8.39 -7.98
CA GLY A 56 -16.05 -7.39 -8.06
C GLY A 56 -16.21 -6.33 -6.97
N THR A 57 -15.15 -6.14 -6.19
CA THR A 57 -15.06 -5.06 -5.20
C THR A 57 -13.92 -4.09 -5.52
N LEU A 58 -14.07 -2.85 -5.09
CA LEU A 58 -12.98 -1.90 -4.94
C LEU A 58 -12.03 -2.34 -3.81
N LEU A 59 -10.87 -1.68 -3.69
CA LEU A 59 -9.91 -1.93 -2.58
C LEU A 59 -10.51 -1.61 -1.20
N ASP A 60 -11.51 -0.74 -1.15
CA ASP A 60 -12.29 -0.42 0.06
C ASP A 60 -13.37 -1.48 0.39
N GLY A 61 -13.53 -2.52 -0.44
CA GLY A 61 -14.53 -3.56 -0.28
C GLY A 61 -15.90 -3.26 -0.88
N THR A 62 -16.12 -2.05 -1.41
CA THR A 62 -17.35 -1.67 -2.08
C THR A 62 -17.57 -2.56 -3.30
N VAL A 63 -18.67 -3.32 -3.31
CA VAL A 63 -19.08 -4.11 -4.46
C VAL A 63 -19.53 -3.16 -5.58
N PHE A 64 -18.82 -3.18 -6.71
CA PHE A 64 -19.23 -2.43 -7.89
C PHE A 64 -20.00 -3.29 -8.89
N ASP A 65 -19.79 -4.61 -8.88
CA ASP A 65 -20.51 -5.55 -9.74
C ASP A 65 -20.51 -6.98 -9.16
N SER A 66 -21.55 -7.77 -9.45
CA SER A 66 -21.66 -9.16 -9.01
C SER A 66 -22.66 -9.96 -9.86
N SER A 67 -22.37 -11.25 -10.03
CA SER A 67 -23.25 -12.24 -10.63
C SER A 67 -24.18 -12.93 -9.61
N GLU A 68 -24.10 -12.58 -8.32
CA GLU A 68 -24.99 -13.13 -7.30
C GLU A 68 -26.45 -12.77 -7.61
N GLY A 69 -27.33 -13.77 -7.55
CA GLY A 69 -28.75 -13.62 -7.95
C GLY A 69 -28.99 -13.47 -9.46
N LYS A 70 -27.95 -13.60 -10.31
CA LYS A 70 -28.02 -13.55 -11.78
C LYS A 70 -27.46 -14.83 -12.40
N LYS A 71 -27.55 -14.96 -13.72
CA LYS A 71 -26.84 -16.03 -14.45
C LYS A 71 -25.32 -15.79 -14.39
N PRO A 72 -24.49 -16.84 -14.30
CA PRO A 72 -23.03 -16.71 -14.37
C PRO A 72 -22.59 -15.96 -15.62
N LEU A 73 -21.50 -15.21 -15.52
CA LEU A 73 -20.93 -14.51 -16.67
C LEU A 73 -20.31 -15.53 -17.63
N THR A 74 -20.72 -15.47 -18.90
CA THR A 74 -20.17 -16.31 -19.96
C THR A 74 -19.24 -15.50 -20.86
N PHE A 75 -18.01 -15.98 -21.06
CA PHE A 75 -17.04 -15.37 -21.98
C PHE A 75 -16.03 -16.42 -22.47
N THR A 76 -15.37 -16.12 -23.59
CA THR A 76 -14.27 -16.94 -24.13
C THR A 76 -12.94 -16.47 -23.56
N LEU A 77 -12.22 -17.35 -22.85
CA LEU A 77 -10.99 -17.00 -22.15
C LEU A 77 -9.88 -16.56 -23.14
N GLY A 78 -9.32 -15.37 -22.91
CA GLY A 78 -8.23 -14.82 -23.71
C GLY A 78 -8.66 -14.21 -25.06
N ALA A 79 -9.97 -14.03 -25.26
CA ALA A 79 -10.53 -13.33 -26.42
C ALA A 79 -10.64 -11.80 -26.20
N GLY A 80 -10.25 -11.28 -25.03
CA GLY A 80 -10.38 -9.85 -24.71
C GLY A 80 -11.81 -9.39 -24.44
N GLN A 81 -12.72 -10.32 -24.15
CA GLN A 81 -14.13 -10.03 -23.81
C GLN A 81 -14.32 -9.52 -22.38
N VAL A 82 -13.30 -9.68 -21.53
CA VAL A 82 -13.23 -9.21 -20.14
C VAL A 82 -11.94 -8.41 -19.93
N ILE A 83 -11.82 -7.73 -18.79
CA ILE A 83 -10.60 -6.98 -18.45
C ILE A 83 -9.34 -7.87 -18.48
N LYS A 84 -8.19 -7.30 -18.84
CA LYS A 84 -6.92 -8.05 -19.03
C LYS A 84 -6.52 -8.86 -17.80
N GLY A 85 -6.84 -8.38 -16.60
CA GLY A 85 -6.60 -9.07 -15.34
C GLY A 85 -7.37 -10.39 -15.21
N TRP A 86 -8.58 -10.46 -15.75
CA TRP A 86 -9.37 -11.69 -15.79
C TRP A 86 -8.83 -12.68 -16.80
N ASP A 87 -8.57 -12.23 -18.02
CA ASP A 87 -8.00 -13.06 -19.09
C ASP A 87 -6.67 -13.70 -18.69
N ARG A 88 -5.91 -13.04 -17.80
CA ARG A 88 -4.66 -13.58 -17.23
C ARG A 88 -4.89 -14.39 -15.96
N GLY A 89 -5.74 -13.93 -15.06
CA GLY A 89 -5.88 -14.50 -13.70
C GLY A 89 -6.62 -15.82 -13.64
N ILE A 90 -7.42 -16.11 -14.66
CA ILE A 90 -8.30 -17.28 -14.71
C ILE A 90 -7.65 -18.44 -15.48
N LEU A 91 -6.52 -18.21 -16.16
CA LEU A 91 -5.78 -19.29 -16.83
C LEU A 91 -5.34 -20.38 -15.85
N GLY A 92 -5.50 -21.64 -16.26
CA GLY A 92 -5.09 -22.79 -15.46
C GLY A 92 -5.94 -23.03 -14.22
N MET A 93 -7.16 -22.48 -14.17
CA MET A 93 -8.13 -22.67 -13.09
C MET A 93 -8.90 -23.97 -13.31
N CYS A 94 -9.06 -24.76 -12.24
CA CYS A 94 -9.84 -25.98 -12.27
C CYS A 94 -11.34 -25.66 -12.12
N ILE A 95 -12.20 -26.55 -12.62
CA ILE A 95 -13.64 -26.46 -12.38
C ILE A 95 -13.89 -26.56 -10.86
N GLY A 96 -14.70 -25.65 -10.30
CA GLY A 96 -14.99 -25.61 -8.86
C GLY A 96 -13.91 -24.97 -7.98
N GLU A 97 -12.76 -24.57 -8.55
CA GLU A 97 -11.78 -23.73 -7.87
C GLU A 97 -12.35 -22.33 -7.60
N VAL A 98 -11.86 -21.64 -6.57
CA VAL A 98 -12.18 -20.23 -6.30
C VAL A 98 -10.90 -19.45 -6.18
N ARG A 99 -10.79 -18.34 -6.92
CA ARG A 99 -9.64 -17.43 -6.89
C ARG A 99 -10.04 -16.03 -6.43
N LYS A 100 -9.09 -15.37 -5.76
CA LYS A 100 -9.08 -13.94 -5.47
C LYS A 100 -8.02 -13.31 -6.38
N LEU A 101 -8.44 -12.44 -7.29
CA LEU A 101 -7.55 -11.73 -8.21
C LEU A 101 -7.41 -10.28 -7.75
N GLN A 102 -6.21 -9.84 -7.37
CA GLN A 102 -5.94 -8.42 -7.16
C GLN A 102 -5.41 -7.83 -8.46
N ILE A 103 -6.30 -7.10 -9.12
CA ILE A 103 -6.06 -6.58 -10.47
C ILE A 103 -5.58 -5.14 -10.36
N PRO A 104 -4.35 -4.82 -10.79
CA PRO A 104 -3.87 -3.45 -10.83
C PRO A 104 -4.62 -2.65 -11.92
N PRO A 105 -4.73 -1.31 -11.80
CA PRO A 105 -5.56 -0.50 -12.69
C PRO A 105 -5.27 -0.70 -14.19
N GLU A 106 -4.01 -0.86 -14.58
CA GLU A 106 -3.56 -1.10 -15.96
C GLU A 106 -4.03 -2.43 -16.56
N LEU A 107 -4.41 -3.40 -15.71
CA LEU A 107 -5.02 -4.67 -16.11
C LEU A 107 -6.54 -4.67 -15.89
N GLY A 108 -7.09 -3.61 -15.29
CA GLY A 108 -8.51 -3.35 -15.12
C GLY A 108 -9.02 -2.31 -16.12
N TYR A 109 -9.52 -1.19 -15.61
CA TYR A 109 -10.14 -0.11 -16.39
C TYR A 109 -9.23 1.12 -16.61
N GLY A 110 -7.99 1.09 -16.12
CA GLY A 110 -7.00 2.15 -16.33
C GLY A 110 -7.40 3.50 -15.70
N SER A 111 -7.10 4.59 -16.40
CA SER A 111 -7.39 5.97 -15.98
C SER A 111 -8.82 6.43 -16.28
N SER A 112 -9.67 5.55 -16.81
CA SER A 112 -11.06 5.83 -17.14
C SER A 112 -11.98 5.46 -15.98
N ALA A 113 -12.93 6.33 -15.65
CA ALA A 113 -14.02 6.00 -14.74
C ALA A 113 -15.11 5.25 -15.52
N MET A 114 -15.72 4.22 -14.91
CA MET A 114 -16.80 3.46 -15.53
C MET A 114 -17.96 3.28 -14.54
N GLY A 115 -19.01 4.12 -14.66
CA GLY A 115 -20.15 4.07 -13.74
C GLY A 115 -19.72 4.40 -12.30
N LYS A 116 -19.94 3.47 -11.35
CA LYS A 116 -19.56 3.60 -9.93
C LYS A 116 -18.06 3.39 -9.67
N ILE A 117 -17.29 3.15 -10.71
CA ILE A 117 -15.88 2.78 -10.64
C ILE A 117 -15.00 4.03 -10.78
N PRO A 118 -14.26 4.45 -9.75
CA PRO A 118 -13.33 5.59 -9.84
C PRO A 118 -12.14 5.29 -10.74
N LYS A 119 -11.52 6.34 -11.29
CA LYS A 119 -10.27 6.25 -12.07
C LYS A 119 -9.17 5.59 -11.24
N ASN A 120 -8.27 4.83 -11.86
CA ASN A 120 -7.09 4.24 -11.22
C ASN A 120 -7.38 3.29 -10.02
N SER A 121 -8.55 2.65 -9.96
CA SER A 121 -8.85 1.70 -8.88
C SER A 121 -8.40 0.27 -9.22
N GLY A 122 -7.87 -0.45 -8.23
CA GLY A 122 -7.65 -1.91 -8.30
C GLY A 122 -8.85 -2.69 -7.76
N TYR A 123 -9.07 -3.92 -8.23
CA TYR A 123 -10.28 -4.70 -7.87
C TYR A 123 -9.99 -6.13 -7.42
N LEU A 124 -10.93 -6.69 -6.66
CA LEU A 124 -10.94 -8.07 -6.16
C LEU A 124 -12.25 -8.78 -6.54
N PRO A 125 -12.24 -9.92 -7.27
CA PRO A 125 -13.38 -10.81 -7.34
C PRO A 125 -13.41 -11.78 -6.13
N GLY A 126 -14.51 -11.84 -5.38
CA GLY A 126 -14.69 -12.83 -4.29
C GLY A 126 -16.15 -13.00 -3.82
N TYR A 127 -16.65 -14.24 -3.86
CA TYR A 127 -17.99 -14.66 -3.41
C TYR A 127 -18.08 -14.62 -1.86
N GLY A 128 -19.16 -14.04 -1.31
CA GLY A 128 -19.55 -14.13 0.10
C GLY A 128 -20.46 -15.35 0.37
N PRO A 129 -20.77 -15.71 1.64
CA PRO A 129 -21.60 -14.83 2.47
C PRO A 129 -21.24 -14.70 3.98
N GLN A 130 -21.53 -13.48 4.48
CA GLN A 130 -21.91 -13.00 5.83
C GLN A 130 -21.08 -13.31 7.10
N GLY A 131 -20.56 -12.25 7.73
CA GLY A 131 -20.27 -12.20 9.17
C GLY A 131 -19.14 -11.27 9.59
N GLY A 132 -19.33 -9.94 9.55
CA GLY A 132 -18.39 -8.96 10.09
C GLY A 132 -17.11 -8.80 9.26
N GLN A 133 -16.76 -7.56 8.98
CA GLN A 133 -15.51 -7.19 8.33
C GLN A 133 -14.39 -7.52 9.35
N GLN A 134 -13.81 -8.72 9.27
CA GLN A 134 -12.82 -9.16 10.25
C GLN A 134 -11.47 -8.50 9.93
N VAL A 135 -11.15 -7.47 10.70
CA VAL A 135 -9.82 -6.90 10.79
C VAL A 135 -8.89 -7.93 11.45
N ALA A 136 -7.63 -8.01 11.03
CA ALA A 136 -6.68 -8.95 11.63
C ALA A 136 -6.64 -8.80 13.17
N PRO A 137 -6.60 -9.89 13.95
CA PRO A 137 -6.66 -9.82 15.41
C PRO A 137 -5.63 -8.88 16.03
N ASP A 138 -4.43 -8.83 15.46
CA ASP A 138 -3.35 -7.95 15.91
C ASP A 138 -3.70 -6.47 15.74
N VAL A 139 -4.36 -6.11 14.63
CA VAL A 139 -4.82 -4.75 14.37
C VAL A 139 -5.91 -4.37 15.37
N GLN A 140 -6.85 -5.27 15.67
CA GLN A 140 -7.90 -5.00 16.65
C GLN A 140 -7.32 -4.80 18.06
N ASN A 141 -6.35 -5.63 18.44
CA ASN A 141 -5.64 -5.51 19.71
C ASN A 141 -4.90 -4.18 19.81
N PHE A 142 -4.20 -3.78 18.74
CA PHE A 142 -3.45 -2.52 18.72
C PHE A 142 -4.41 -1.32 18.71
N PHE A 143 -5.43 -1.34 17.87
CA PHE A 143 -6.47 -0.30 17.79
C PHE A 143 -7.05 0.00 19.16
N SER A 144 -7.42 -1.03 19.93
CA SER A 144 -7.97 -0.87 21.28
C SER A 144 -6.99 -0.28 22.31
N GLN A 145 -5.68 -0.33 22.04
CA GLN A 145 -4.66 0.28 22.89
C GLN A 145 -4.39 1.73 22.52
N VAL A 146 -4.60 2.09 21.25
CA VAL A 146 -4.39 3.44 20.71
C VAL A 146 -5.61 4.32 20.95
N ASP A 147 -6.81 3.80 20.70
CA ASP A 147 -8.10 4.45 20.98
C ASP A 147 -8.32 4.57 22.50
N LYS A 148 -7.79 5.63 23.10
CA LYS A 148 -7.76 5.83 24.56
C LYS A 148 -9.12 6.23 25.07
N ASP A 149 -9.82 7.06 24.31
CA ASP A 149 -11.14 7.55 24.68
C ASP A 149 -12.27 6.59 24.32
N ARG A 150 -11.96 5.51 23.56
CA ARG A 150 -12.90 4.48 23.09
C ARG A 150 -13.99 5.05 22.20
N SER A 151 -13.66 6.09 21.45
CA SER A 151 -14.56 6.70 20.47
C SER A 151 -14.83 5.77 19.27
N GLY A 152 -14.01 4.73 19.08
CA GLY A 152 -14.05 3.87 17.91
C GLY A 152 -13.36 4.48 16.69
N LYS A 153 -12.66 5.60 16.88
CA LYS A 153 -11.83 6.28 15.88
C LYS A 153 -10.51 6.72 16.53
N ILE A 154 -9.43 6.77 15.76
CA ILE A 154 -8.13 7.24 16.24
C ILE A 154 -7.86 8.64 15.67
N ASN A 155 -7.57 9.58 16.54
CA ASN A 155 -7.12 10.93 16.15
C ASN A 155 -5.58 11.06 16.17
N ALA A 156 -5.07 12.22 15.72
CA ALA A 156 -3.63 12.47 15.62
C ALA A 156 -2.88 12.39 16.95
N GLN A 157 -3.52 12.81 18.06
CA GLN A 157 -2.91 12.78 19.39
C GLN A 157 -2.82 11.36 19.93
N GLU A 158 -3.86 10.56 19.71
CA GLU A 158 -3.88 9.14 20.08
C GLU A 158 -2.84 8.35 19.29
N LEU A 159 -2.76 8.59 17.98
CA LEU A 159 -1.75 7.98 17.12
C LEU A 159 -0.32 8.39 17.56
N GLN A 160 -0.11 9.66 17.85
CA GLN A 160 1.19 10.16 18.35
C GLN A 160 1.59 9.49 19.67
N ALA A 161 0.66 9.34 20.61
CA ALA A 161 0.92 8.70 21.90
C ALA A 161 1.27 7.21 21.76
N ALA A 162 0.87 6.58 20.66
CA ALA A 162 1.17 5.19 20.35
C ALA A 162 2.48 4.99 19.57
N LEU A 163 2.95 6.02 18.86
CA LEU A 163 4.14 5.95 18.02
C LEU A 163 5.34 6.63 18.69
N VAL A 164 6.27 5.80 19.14
CA VAL A 164 7.56 6.23 19.68
C VAL A 164 8.65 5.81 18.70
N ASN A 165 9.56 6.73 18.37
CA ASN A 165 10.68 6.47 17.47
C ASN A 165 11.79 5.64 18.15
N GLY A 166 12.79 5.20 17.38
CA GLY A 166 13.91 4.39 17.89
C GLY A 166 14.72 5.07 19.01
N LYS A 167 14.60 6.39 19.17
CA LYS A 167 15.26 7.19 20.21
C LYS A 167 14.37 7.46 21.43
N GLY A 168 13.18 6.86 21.50
CA GLY A 168 12.25 7.06 22.61
C GLY A 168 11.47 8.38 22.57
N GLN A 169 11.51 9.12 21.45
CA GLN A 169 10.77 10.37 21.27
C GLN A 169 9.46 10.12 20.52
N ASN A 170 8.45 10.93 20.81
CA ASN A 170 7.17 10.87 20.09
C ASN A 170 7.33 11.37 18.65
N PHE A 171 6.50 10.84 17.76
CA PHE A 171 6.39 11.34 16.39
C PHE A 171 5.88 12.79 16.40
N SER A 172 6.26 13.57 15.39
CA SER A 172 5.74 14.94 15.25
C SER A 172 4.25 14.97 14.90
N ASP A 173 3.52 16.00 15.37
CA ASP A 173 2.09 16.19 15.10
C ASP A 173 1.81 16.20 13.59
N GLN A 174 2.70 16.83 12.82
CA GLN A 174 2.59 16.93 11.36
C GLN A 174 2.71 15.55 10.69
N SER A 175 3.61 14.69 11.18
CA SER A 175 3.75 13.33 10.67
C SER A 175 2.52 12.48 10.98
N CYS A 176 1.98 12.58 12.20
CA CYS A 176 0.78 11.85 12.59
C CYS A 176 -0.44 12.30 11.78
N SER A 177 -0.57 13.61 11.54
CA SER A 177 -1.64 14.19 10.73
C SER A 177 -1.55 13.75 9.27
N LEU A 178 -0.34 13.69 8.71
CA LEU A 178 -0.12 13.15 7.36
C LEU A 178 -0.46 11.67 7.28
N MET A 179 -0.04 10.87 8.26
CA MET A 179 -0.37 9.44 8.31
C MET A 179 -1.87 9.20 8.35
N ILE A 180 -2.61 10.00 9.11
CA ILE A 180 -4.07 9.94 9.15
C ILE A 180 -4.65 10.35 7.79
N SER A 181 -4.24 11.51 7.25
CA SER A 181 -4.82 12.03 6.00
C SER A 181 -4.58 11.13 4.79
N MET A 182 -3.56 10.27 4.82
CA MET A 182 -3.29 9.28 3.78
C MET A 182 -4.33 8.14 3.71
N PHE A 183 -4.99 7.83 4.82
CA PHE A 183 -5.91 6.69 4.93
C PHE A 183 -7.33 7.07 5.34
N ASP A 184 -7.51 8.27 5.87
CA ASP A 184 -8.79 8.94 6.15
C ASP A 184 -9.55 9.18 4.85
N THR A 185 -10.36 8.19 4.50
CA THR A 185 -11.10 8.14 3.23
C THR A 185 -12.35 9.01 3.31
N ASP A 186 -12.96 9.08 4.50
CA ASP A 186 -14.16 9.87 4.77
C ASP A 186 -13.85 11.35 5.11
N ARG A 187 -12.56 11.71 5.20
CA ARG A 187 -12.06 13.05 5.56
C ARG A 187 -12.59 13.52 6.91
N SER A 188 -12.79 12.60 7.84
CA SER A 188 -13.27 12.93 9.17
C SER A 188 -12.20 13.58 10.06
N GLY A 189 -10.93 13.56 9.63
CA GLY A 189 -9.78 13.96 10.44
C GLY A 189 -9.36 12.89 11.46
N THR A 190 -9.95 11.71 11.38
CA THR A 190 -9.75 10.56 12.26
C THR A 190 -9.79 9.28 11.44
N ILE A 191 -9.20 8.18 11.92
CA ILE A 191 -9.24 6.88 11.23
C ILE A 191 -10.05 5.85 12.00
N ASP A 192 -10.92 5.13 11.31
CA ASP A 192 -11.64 3.99 11.88
C ASP A 192 -10.76 2.71 11.93
N ILE A 193 -11.29 1.60 12.44
CA ILE A 193 -10.53 0.34 12.57
C ILE A 193 -10.09 -0.25 11.23
N TYR A 194 -10.83 -0.01 10.15
CA TYR A 194 -10.50 -0.52 8.81
C TYR A 194 -9.41 0.32 8.16
N GLU A 195 -9.50 1.64 8.29
CA GLU A 195 -8.47 2.59 7.86
C GLU A 195 -7.19 2.39 8.68
N PHE A 196 -7.32 2.18 9.98
CA PHE A 196 -6.20 1.84 10.86
C PHE A 196 -5.52 0.53 10.45
N GLY A 197 -6.26 -0.49 10.00
CA GLY A 197 -5.65 -1.71 9.46
C GLY A 197 -4.74 -1.46 8.26
N LYS A 198 -5.18 -0.58 7.34
CA LYS A 198 -4.36 -0.17 6.18
C LYS A 198 -3.13 0.61 6.61
N LEU A 199 -3.31 1.58 7.52
CA LEU A 199 -2.21 2.36 8.08
C LEU A 199 -1.21 1.44 8.82
N PHE A 200 -1.69 0.47 9.58
CA PHE A 200 -0.86 -0.46 10.34
C PHE A 200 0.01 -1.32 9.41
N GLU A 201 -0.57 -1.88 8.34
CA GLU A 201 0.22 -2.61 7.33
C GLU A 201 1.26 -1.70 6.67
N TYR A 202 0.87 -0.49 6.31
CA TYR A 202 1.74 0.50 5.68
C TYR A 202 2.92 0.89 6.58
N VAL A 203 2.65 1.25 7.84
CA VAL A 203 3.68 1.60 8.82
C VAL A 203 4.63 0.42 9.06
N ASN A 204 4.12 -0.81 9.17
CA ASN A 204 4.98 -1.99 9.33
C ASN A 204 5.90 -2.23 8.14
N GLN A 205 5.43 -2.03 6.91
CA GLN A 205 6.28 -2.09 5.72
C GLN A 205 7.40 -1.04 5.78
N TRP A 206 7.05 0.20 6.14
CA TRP A 206 8.04 1.27 6.29
C TRP A 206 9.05 1.03 7.41
N LEU A 207 8.61 0.50 8.55
CA LEU A 207 9.50 0.13 9.66
C LEU A 207 10.46 -0.99 9.26
N ASN A 208 10.01 -1.96 8.47
CA ASN A 208 10.88 -3.02 7.96
C ASN A 208 11.91 -2.46 6.98
N CYS A 209 11.51 -1.56 6.08
CA CYS A 209 12.44 -0.83 5.21
C CYS A 209 13.44 -0.01 6.03
N PHE A 210 12.97 0.76 7.00
CA PHE A 210 13.82 1.56 7.88
C PHE A 210 14.91 0.71 8.54
N LYS A 211 14.53 -0.42 9.16
CA LYS A 211 15.48 -1.33 9.81
C LYS A 211 16.50 -1.95 8.85
N ALA A 212 16.16 -2.10 7.57
CA ALA A 212 17.09 -2.61 6.59
C ALA A 212 18.11 -1.55 6.14
N TYR A 213 17.76 -0.27 6.25
CA TYR A 213 18.60 0.86 5.85
C TYR A 213 19.41 1.45 7.00
N ASP A 214 18.85 1.48 8.23
CA ASP A 214 19.53 1.81 9.49
C ASP A 214 20.50 0.68 9.85
N ARG A 215 21.69 0.71 9.23
CA ARG A 215 22.68 -0.36 9.30
C ARG A 215 23.43 -0.36 10.62
N ASP A 216 23.62 0.83 11.17
CA ASP A 216 24.31 1.00 12.45
C ASP A 216 23.36 0.90 13.64
N GLN A 217 22.05 0.73 13.38
CA GLN A 217 20.99 0.64 14.40
C GLN A 217 20.97 1.88 15.31
N SER A 218 21.35 3.03 14.76
CA SER A 218 21.35 4.32 15.45
C SER A 218 19.93 4.81 15.78
N GLY A 219 18.91 4.24 15.13
CA GLY A 219 17.52 4.68 15.25
C GLY A 219 17.23 5.98 14.48
N ALA A 220 18.11 6.37 13.56
CA ALA A 220 17.94 7.43 12.58
C ALA A 220 18.53 7.00 11.23
N ILE A 221 18.25 7.77 10.17
CA ILE A 221 18.83 7.56 8.84
C ILE A 221 19.84 8.68 8.58
N GLU A 222 21.09 8.30 8.35
CA GLU A 222 22.17 9.20 7.98
C GLU A 222 22.25 9.42 6.45
N GLU A 223 23.10 10.36 6.00
CA GLU A 223 23.23 10.69 4.56
C GLU A 223 23.58 9.48 3.68
N ALA A 224 24.51 8.64 4.13
CA ALA A 224 24.92 7.45 3.39
C ALA A 224 23.77 6.43 3.27
N GLU A 225 23.00 6.27 4.34
CA GLU A 225 21.88 5.34 4.42
C GLU A 225 20.69 5.83 3.60
N LEU A 226 20.39 7.13 3.64
CA LEU A 226 19.34 7.74 2.83
C LEU A 226 19.65 7.62 1.33
N LEU A 227 20.90 7.89 0.94
CA LEU A 227 21.34 7.75 -0.45
C LEU A 227 21.16 6.30 -0.92
N GLN A 228 21.55 5.33 -0.10
CA GLN A 228 21.37 3.92 -0.42
C GLN A 228 19.90 3.53 -0.51
N ALA A 229 19.08 3.97 0.45
CA ALA A 229 17.65 3.68 0.49
C ALA A 229 16.95 4.21 -0.76
N LEU A 230 17.15 5.49 -1.09
CA LEU A 230 16.57 6.11 -2.28
C LEU A 230 17.07 5.44 -3.57
N SER A 231 18.34 5.03 -3.62
CA SER A 231 18.88 4.28 -4.75
C SER A 231 18.22 2.91 -4.93
N GLN A 232 18.01 2.17 -3.84
CA GLN A 232 17.32 0.87 -3.87
C GLN A 232 15.84 1.00 -4.24
N MET A 233 15.19 2.10 -3.84
CA MET A 233 13.84 2.46 -4.28
C MET A 233 13.76 2.89 -5.75
N GLY A 234 14.90 2.95 -6.46
CA GLY A 234 14.98 3.27 -7.88
C GLY A 234 15.14 4.77 -8.19
N PHE A 235 15.37 5.61 -7.18
CA PHE A 235 15.68 7.02 -7.38
C PHE A 235 17.17 7.23 -7.66
N ARG A 236 17.48 8.16 -8.57
CA ARG A 236 18.87 8.53 -8.91
C ARG A 236 19.11 9.99 -8.54
N PHE A 237 19.18 10.25 -7.24
CA PHE A 237 19.47 11.59 -6.74
C PHE A 237 20.97 11.85 -6.64
N SER A 238 21.37 13.10 -6.83
CA SER A 238 22.74 13.53 -6.55
C SER A 238 22.96 13.62 -5.04
N GLN A 239 24.20 13.44 -4.60
CA GLN A 239 24.55 13.58 -3.18
C GLN A 239 24.17 14.96 -2.62
N GLN A 240 24.37 16.02 -3.41
CA GLN A 240 23.97 17.39 -3.05
C GLN A 240 22.46 17.51 -2.79
N PHE A 241 21.64 16.83 -3.60
CA PHE A 241 20.19 16.84 -3.41
C PHE A 241 19.78 16.03 -2.17
N VAL A 242 20.40 14.88 -1.93
CA VAL A 242 20.15 14.07 -0.72
C VAL A 242 20.51 14.85 0.55
N HIS A 243 21.65 15.54 0.54
CA HIS A 243 22.05 16.43 1.63
C HIS A 243 21.01 17.54 1.88
N PHE A 244 20.50 18.16 0.82
CA PHE A 244 19.41 19.13 0.91
C PHE A 244 18.12 18.52 1.51
N LEU A 245 17.75 17.29 1.13
CA LEU A 245 16.56 16.62 1.68
C LEU A 245 16.69 16.41 3.20
N ILE A 246 17.87 16.07 3.69
CA ILE A 246 18.17 15.95 5.12
C ILE A 246 18.02 17.30 5.80
N GLN A 247 18.64 18.35 5.28
CA GLN A 247 18.56 19.69 5.88
C GLN A 247 17.13 20.23 5.98
N VAL A 248 16.26 19.91 5.02
CA VAL A 248 14.85 20.32 5.03
C VAL A 248 14.03 19.57 6.09
N HIS A 249 14.42 18.34 6.43
CA HIS A 249 13.68 17.46 7.34
C HIS A 249 14.38 17.24 8.70
N ASP A 250 15.51 17.90 8.93
CA ASP A 250 16.25 17.89 10.19
C ASP A 250 16.22 19.29 10.84
N PRO A 251 15.18 19.60 11.63
CA PRO A 251 15.06 20.90 12.28
C PRO A 251 16.14 21.15 13.34
N VAL A 252 16.86 20.11 13.79
CA VAL A 252 17.85 20.18 14.87
C VAL A 252 19.29 20.25 14.33
N LYS A 253 19.48 20.13 13.00
CA LYS A 253 20.79 20.16 12.30
C LYS A 253 21.78 19.11 12.82
N LYS A 254 21.27 17.94 13.18
CA LYS A 254 22.07 16.77 13.56
C LYS A 254 22.61 15.98 12.37
N SER A 255 22.25 16.35 11.14
CA SER A 255 22.52 15.64 9.89
C SER A 255 21.91 14.23 9.85
N GLU A 256 20.79 14.04 10.53
CA GLU A 256 20.09 12.76 10.64
C GLU A 256 18.59 12.95 10.44
N ILE A 257 17.92 11.94 9.88
CA ILE A 257 16.46 11.93 9.71
C ILE A 257 15.86 10.89 10.66
N SER A 258 14.89 11.30 11.49
CA SER A 258 14.13 10.37 12.32
C SER A 258 13.13 9.55 11.49
N VAL A 259 12.69 8.40 11.99
CA VAL A 259 11.75 7.49 11.31
C VAL A 259 10.52 8.23 10.76
N ASP A 260 9.92 9.12 11.55
CA ASP A 260 8.73 9.87 11.15
C ASP A 260 9.02 10.81 9.98
N GLN A 261 10.14 11.53 10.04
CA GLN A 261 10.59 12.42 8.97
C GLN A 261 10.98 11.66 7.71
N PHE A 262 11.53 10.45 7.83
CA PHE A 262 11.81 9.57 6.70
C PHE A 262 10.52 9.16 5.99
N ILE A 263 9.48 8.75 6.74
CA ILE A 263 8.17 8.41 6.16
C ILE A 263 7.57 9.64 5.46
N VAL A 264 7.59 10.82 6.09
CA VAL A 264 7.11 12.07 5.48
C VAL A 264 7.85 12.39 4.19
N LEU A 265 9.19 12.28 4.21
CA LEU A 265 10.03 12.52 3.03
C LEU A 265 9.67 11.56 1.90
N CYS A 266 9.58 10.26 2.19
CA CYS A 266 9.26 9.25 1.19
C CYS A 266 7.87 9.45 0.58
N VAL A 267 6.86 9.77 1.38
CA VAL A 267 5.50 10.08 0.90
C VAL A 267 5.52 11.29 -0.02
N LYS A 268 6.22 12.37 0.36
CA LYS A 268 6.36 13.57 -0.49
C LYS A 268 7.06 13.23 -1.80
N VAL A 269 8.21 12.55 -1.75
CA VAL A 269 8.96 12.13 -2.93
C VAL A 269 8.09 11.27 -3.85
N GLN A 270 7.31 10.34 -3.31
CA GLN A 270 6.37 9.53 -4.08
C GLN A 270 5.29 10.38 -4.76
N ARG A 271 4.62 11.28 -4.03
CA ARG A 271 3.58 12.17 -4.60
C ARG A 271 4.13 13.04 -5.74
N PHE A 272 5.29 13.67 -5.53
CA PHE A 272 5.95 14.47 -6.56
C PHE A 272 6.39 13.61 -7.75
N THR A 273 6.90 12.40 -7.50
CA THR A 273 7.30 11.47 -8.56
C THR A 273 6.12 11.04 -9.42
N ASP A 274 4.98 10.73 -8.80
CA ASP A 274 3.77 10.35 -9.52
C ASP A 274 3.23 11.52 -10.35
N ALA A 275 3.20 12.73 -9.78
CA ALA A 275 2.79 13.95 -10.49
C ALA A 275 3.73 14.27 -11.67
N PHE A 276 5.04 14.03 -11.50
CA PHE A 276 6.05 14.19 -12.54
C PHE A 276 5.89 13.14 -13.64
N ARG A 277 5.79 11.85 -13.30
CA ARG A 277 5.64 10.74 -14.25
C ARG A 277 4.38 10.83 -15.09
N GLN A 278 3.29 11.34 -14.54
CA GLN A 278 2.06 11.59 -15.31
C GLN A 278 2.27 12.59 -16.45
N ARG A 279 3.26 13.48 -16.33
CA ARG A 279 3.58 14.53 -17.31
C ARG A 279 4.78 14.18 -18.18
N ASP A 280 5.75 13.43 -17.64
CA ASP A 280 6.88 12.89 -18.38
C ASP A 280 6.49 11.64 -19.19
N THR A 281 5.55 11.83 -20.13
CA THR A 281 5.04 10.75 -21.00
C THR A 281 6.10 10.12 -21.89
N GLN A 282 7.21 10.83 -22.12
CA GLN A 282 8.34 10.39 -22.96
C GLN A 282 9.51 9.82 -22.14
N GLN A 283 9.42 9.82 -20.80
CA GLN A 283 10.45 9.32 -19.88
C GLN A 283 11.83 9.96 -20.10
N GLN A 284 11.85 11.26 -20.41
CA GLN A 284 13.09 12.00 -20.67
C GLN A 284 13.72 12.58 -19.39
N GLY A 285 13.01 12.51 -18.26
CA GLY A 285 13.45 13.10 -17.00
C GLY A 285 13.32 14.63 -16.99
N VAL A 286 12.62 15.21 -17.97
CA VAL A 286 12.37 16.66 -18.09
C VAL A 286 10.92 16.87 -18.50
N ILE A 287 10.23 17.81 -17.86
CA ILE A 287 8.87 18.21 -18.23
C ILE A 287 8.82 19.73 -18.46
N THR A 288 8.00 20.13 -19.42
CA THR A 288 7.62 21.54 -19.62
C THR A 288 6.20 21.69 -19.10
N ILE A 289 6.00 22.56 -18.12
CA ILE A 289 4.70 22.78 -17.46
C ILE A 289 4.37 24.27 -17.39
N GLY A 290 3.08 24.60 -17.45
CA GLY A 290 2.60 25.95 -17.19
C GLY A 290 2.73 26.33 -15.72
N PHE A 291 2.76 27.63 -15.43
CA PHE A 291 2.91 28.13 -14.05
C PHE A 291 1.75 27.68 -13.13
N GLU A 292 0.51 27.72 -13.61
CA GLU A 292 -0.66 27.27 -12.83
C GLU A 292 -0.61 25.76 -12.54
N ASP A 293 -0.17 24.96 -13.52
CA ASP A 293 0.04 23.52 -13.34
C ASP A 293 1.14 23.25 -12.30
N PHE A 294 2.24 24.01 -12.34
CA PHE A 294 3.30 23.92 -11.34
C PHE A 294 2.77 24.24 -9.93
N LEU A 295 2.03 25.33 -9.76
CA LEU A 295 1.42 25.68 -8.49
C LEU A 295 0.45 24.60 -8.00
N GLY A 296 -0.36 24.04 -8.91
CA GLY A 296 -1.26 22.94 -8.61
C GLY A 296 -0.52 21.71 -8.07
N ILE A 297 0.62 21.34 -8.66
CA ILE A 297 1.45 20.24 -8.15
C ILE A 297 2.03 20.59 -6.78
N ALA A 298 2.63 21.77 -6.65
CA ALA A 298 3.27 22.19 -5.41
C ALA A 298 2.26 22.19 -4.24
N LEU A 299 1.07 22.76 -4.42
CA LEU A 299 0.04 22.83 -3.38
C LEU A 299 -0.57 21.45 -3.08
N ASN A 300 -0.81 20.62 -4.10
CA ASN A 300 -1.39 19.29 -3.90
C ASN A 300 -0.40 18.24 -3.41
N CYS A 301 0.91 18.46 -3.46
CA CYS A 301 1.91 17.52 -2.95
C CYS A 301 2.46 17.91 -1.57
N THR A 302 2.23 19.15 -1.13
CA THR A 302 2.71 19.68 0.15
C THR A 302 1.69 19.53 1.29
N ASN A 303 0.39 19.44 0.96
CA ASN A 303 -0.71 19.24 1.91
C ASN A 303 -1.13 17.78 2.04
#